data_AF-A0A520HUH7-F1
#
_entry.id   AF-A0A520HUH7-F1
#
_cell.length_a   1.000
_cell.length_b   1.000
_cell.length_c   1.000
_cell.angle_alpha   90.00
_cell.angle_beta   90.00
_cell.angle_gamma   90.00
#
_symmetry.space_group_name_H-M   'P 1'
#
loop_
_entity.id
_entity.type
_entity.pdbx_description
1 polymer ?
#
loop_
_entity_poly.entity_id
_entity_poly.type
_entity_poly.pdbx_seq_one_letter_code
_entity_poly.pdbx_strand_id
1 'polypeptide(L)'
;MLEADAVFISPVSYYELAIKLRIGKNIGSKQALDNIISESLASGFQWLPLHRHHITAYHKIPLFDDHRDPFDRMILAIALAEDLCVVSDDQNFSRYNDLVETIW
;
A
#
# COMPACT_ATOMS: atom_id res chain seq x y z
N MET A 1 8.13 1.96 -20.93
CA MET A 1 6.86 2.19 -20.22
C MET A 1 6.51 0.85 -19.62
N LEU A 2 6.57 0.71 -18.30
CA LEU A 2 6.07 -0.52 -17.66
C LEU A 2 4.56 -0.49 -17.85
N GLU A 3 4.04 -1.42 -18.64
CA GLU A 3 2.60 -1.68 -18.71
C GLU A 3 2.27 -2.70 -17.62
N ALA A 4 1.30 -2.37 -16.78
CA ALA A 4 0.78 -3.29 -15.78
C ALA A 4 -0.56 -3.86 -16.29
N ASP A 5 -0.69 -5.18 -16.28
CA ASP A 5 -1.93 -5.85 -16.69
C ASP A 5 -3.10 -5.52 -15.74
N ALA A 6 -2.80 -5.25 -14.47
CA ALA A 6 -3.75 -4.82 -13.47
C ALA A 6 -3.05 -3.96 -12.40
N VAL A 7 -3.78 -2.99 -11.85
CA VAL A 7 -3.32 -2.19 -10.72
C VAL A 7 -4.25 -2.43 -9.54
N PHE A 8 -3.67 -2.90 -8.44
CA PHE A 8 -4.41 -3.18 -7.21
C PHE A 8 -4.26 -2.03 -6.22
N ILE A 9 -5.27 -1.84 -5.38
CA ILE A 9 -5.20 -0.97 -4.22
C ILE A 9 -5.50 -1.76 -2.95
N SER A 10 -4.57 -1.68 -2.00
CA SER A 10 -4.73 -2.31 -0.69
C SER A 10 -5.69 -1.48 0.17
N PRO A 11 -6.58 -2.11 0.93
CA PRO A 11 -7.39 -1.45 1.95
C PRO A 11 -6.54 -0.68 2.98
N VAL A 12 -5.29 -1.13 3.18
CA VAL A 12 -4.31 -0.50 4.09
C VAL A 12 -4.01 0.94 3.68
N SER A 13 -3.86 1.21 2.38
CA SER A 13 -3.63 2.56 1.87
C SER A 13 -4.79 3.51 2.19
N TYR A 14 -6.03 3.03 2.17
CA TYR A 14 -7.18 3.84 2.60
C TYR A 14 -7.27 3.98 4.12
N TYR A 15 -6.86 2.97 4.89
CA TYR A 15 -6.73 3.12 6.34
C TYR A 15 -5.73 4.23 6.71
N GLU A 16 -4.59 4.30 6.03
CA GLU A 16 -3.66 5.42 6.22
C GLU A 16 -4.31 6.76 5.89
N LEU A 17 -5.05 6.83 4.77
CA LEU A 17 -5.75 8.04 4.36
C LEU A 17 -6.79 8.47 5.41
N ALA A 18 -7.57 7.53 5.92
CA ALA A 18 -8.56 7.76 6.97
C ALA A 18 -7.90 8.26 8.27
N ILE A 19 -6.75 7.68 8.65
CA ILE A 19 -5.98 8.11 9.81
C ILE A 19 -5.44 9.53 9.61
N LYS A 20 -4.81 9.80 8.45
CA LYS A 20 -4.27 11.12 8.08
C LYS A 20 -5.37 12.19 8.16
N LEU A 21 -6.55 11.94 7.58
CA LEU A 21 -7.72 12.80 7.69
C LEU A 21 -8.15 13.01 9.15
N ARG A 22 -8.24 11.93 9.94
CA ARG A 22 -8.69 12.00 11.34
C ARG A 22 -7.76 12.81 12.24
N ILE A 23 -6.46 12.76 12.00
CA ILE A 23 -5.45 13.55 12.74
C ILE A 23 -5.24 14.95 12.16
N GLY A 24 -6.04 15.36 11.17
CA GLY A 24 -6.02 16.70 10.60
C GLY A 24 -4.88 16.94 9.59
N LYS A 25 -4.23 15.90 9.06
CA LYS A 25 -3.26 16.06 7.98
C LYS A 25 -4.00 16.39 6.68
N ASN A 26 -3.46 17.36 5.94
CA ASN A 26 -3.95 17.68 4.60
C ASN A 26 -3.52 16.58 3.62
N ILE A 27 -4.49 16.00 2.92
CA ILE A 27 -4.30 14.94 1.93
C ILE A 27 -4.38 15.47 0.48
N GLY A 28 -4.40 16.79 0.30
CA GLY A 28 -4.51 17.45 -1.01
C GLY A 28 -5.92 17.42 -1.62
N SER A 29 -6.87 16.74 -0.98
CA SER A 29 -8.26 16.62 -1.41
C SER A 29 -9.23 17.07 -0.31
N LYS A 30 -10.33 17.71 -0.73
CA LYS A 30 -11.47 18.05 0.14
C LYS A 30 -12.63 17.05 -0.01
N GLN A 31 -12.47 16.05 -0.87
CA GLN A 31 -13.51 15.06 -1.09
C GLN A 31 -13.72 14.18 0.14
N ALA A 32 -14.92 13.62 0.27
CA ALA A 32 -15.19 12.57 1.25
C ALA A 32 -14.36 11.31 0.93
N LEU A 33 -13.91 10.59 1.95
CA LEU A 33 -13.12 9.37 1.78
C LEU A 33 -13.81 8.33 0.88
N ASP A 34 -15.12 8.15 1.05
CA ASP A 34 -15.91 7.22 0.22
C ASP A 34 -15.91 7.60 -1.27
N ASN A 35 -15.87 8.90 -1.59
CA ASN A 35 -15.76 9.37 -2.97
C ASN A 35 -14.38 9.04 -3.54
N ILE A 36 -13.31 9.28 -2.77
CA ILE A 36 -11.94 8.95 -3.17
C ILE A 36 -11.83 7.45 -3.49
N ILE A 37 -12.37 6.59 -2.62
CA ILE A 37 -12.41 5.14 -2.83
C ILE A 37 -13.20 4.82 -4.10
N SER A 38 -14.42 5.34 -4.24
CA SER A 38 -15.28 5.04 -5.40
C SER A 38 -14.68 5.50 -6.72
N GLU A 39 -14.10 6.70 -6.77
CA GLU A 39 -13.44 7.27 -7.96
C GLU A 39 -12.22 6.44 -8.36
N SER A 40 -11.40 6.00 -7.40
CA SER A 40 -10.25 5.15 -7.71
C SER A 40 -10.66 3.78 -8.27
N LEU A 41 -11.68 3.13 -7.71
CA LEU A 41 -12.20 1.88 -8.25
C LEU A 41 -12.80 2.07 -9.65
N ALA A 42 -13.53 3.17 -9.87
CA ALA A 42 -14.06 3.52 -11.20
C ALA A 42 -12.95 3.83 -12.22
N SER A 43 -11.76 4.23 -11.76
CA SER A 43 -10.58 4.51 -12.60
C SER A 43 -9.80 3.24 -12.98
N GLY A 44 -10.25 2.06 -12.56
CA GLY A 44 -9.66 0.77 -12.94
C GLY A 44 -8.78 0.12 -11.87
N PHE A 45 -8.61 0.75 -10.70
CA PHE A 45 -7.95 0.10 -9.57
C PHE A 45 -8.81 -1.05 -9.05
N GLN A 46 -8.18 -2.19 -8.80
CA GLN A 46 -8.85 -3.37 -8.27
C GLN A 46 -8.65 -3.45 -6.76
N TRP A 47 -9.74 -3.66 -6.03
CA TRP A 47 -9.68 -3.85 -4.58
C TRP A 47 -8.96 -5.15 -4.24
N LEU A 48 -7.94 -5.10 -3.38
CA LEU A 48 -7.19 -6.27 -2.94
C LEU A 48 -7.65 -6.74 -1.55
N PRO A 49 -8.42 -7.84 -1.43
CA PRO A 49 -8.93 -8.28 -0.13
C PRO A 49 -7.80 -8.70 0.82
N LEU A 50 -7.95 -8.41 2.11
CA LEU A 50 -6.99 -8.88 3.11
C LEU A 50 -7.26 -10.33 3.49
N HIS A 51 -6.20 -11.12 3.55
CA HIS A 51 -6.26 -12.55 3.81
C HIS A 51 -5.28 -12.98 4.90
N ARG A 52 -5.52 -14.16 5.48
CA ARG A 52 -4.68 -14.73 6.56
C ARG A 52 -3.22 -14.87 6.17
N HIS A 53 -2.90 -15.15 4.90
CA HIS A 53 -1.52 -15.33 4.46
C HIS A 53 -0.73 -14.01 4.47
N HIS A 54 -1.39 -12.86 4.34
CA HIS A 54 -0.76 -11.53 4.51
C HIS A 54 -0.19 -11.36 5.92
N ILE A 55 -0.89 -11.85 6.94
CA ILE A 55 -0.44 -11.80 8.34
C ILE A 55 0.84 -12.65 8.50
N THR A 56 0.87 -13.84 7.89
CA THR A 56 2.07 -14.68 7.94
C THR A 56 3.24 -14.09 7.14
N ALA A 57 2.96 -13.40 6.04
CA ALA A 57 3.98 -12.70 5.25
C ALA A 57 4.55 -11.49 6.00
N TYR A 58 3.74 -10.78 6.80
CA TYR A 58 4.20 -9.65 7.62
C TYR A 58 5.33 -10.03 8.57
N HIS A 59 5.28 -11.24 9.15
CA HIS A 59 6.35 -11.76 10.00
C HIS A 59 7.67 -11.98 9.23
N LYS A 60 7.63 -12.09 7.90
CA LYS A 60 8.82 -12.23 7.05
C LYS A 60 9.42 -10.89 6.66
N ILE A 61 8.70 -9.78 6.81
CA ILE A 61 9.17 -8.43 6.45
C ILE A 61 10.20 -7.96 7.49
N PRO A 62 11.47 -7.75 7.11
CA PRO A 62 12.50 -7.25 8.01
C PRO A 62 12.09 -5.94 8.68
N LEU A 63 12.51 -5.77 9.93
CA LEU A 63 12.34 -4.52 10.65
C LEU A 63 13.64 -3.74 10.59
N PHE A 64 13.61 -2.58 9.92
CA PHE A 64 14.73 -1.64 9.90
C PHE A 64 14.46 -0.50 10.89
N ASP A 65 15.50 -0.01 11.56
CA ASP A 65 15.34 1.00 12.62
C ASP A 65 14.79 2.33 12.11
N ASP A 66 15.06 2.66 10.86
CA ASP A 66 14.61 3.87 10.18
C ASP A 66 13.33 3.67 9.34
N HIS A 67 12.80 2.45 9.27
CA HIS A 67 11.53 2.14 8.60
C HIS A 67 10.69 1.16 9.42
N ARG A 68 9.85 1.74 10.28
CA ARG A 68 9.08 1.00 11.31
C ARG A 68 7.56 1.18 11.19
N ASP A 69 7.08 1.92 10.20
CA ASP A 69 5.64 2.17 10.03
C ASP A 69 4.91 0.83 9.81
N PRO A 70 3.90 0.50 10.63
CA PRO A 70 3.21 -0.77 10.51
C PRO A 70 2.39 -0.89 9.22
N PHE A 71 1.88 0.21 8.67
CA PHE A 71 1.05 0.19 7.45
C PHE A 71 1.90 0.00 6.20
N ASP A 72 3.05 0.67 6.09
CA ASP A 72 4.00 0.44 5.00
C ASP A 72 4.48 -1.02 4.98
N ARG A 73 4.78 -1.56 6.17
CA ARG A 73 5.15 -2.98 6.31
C ARG A 73 4.01 -3.94 5.99
N MET A 74 2.75 -3.55 6.23
CA MET A 74 1.59 -4.32 5.80
C MET A 74 1.44 -4.30 4.28
N ILE A 75 1.69 -3.18 3.61
CA ILE A 75 1.69 -3.09 2.14
C ILE A 75 2.77 -4.01 1.56
N LEU A 76 3.99 -3.95 2.08
CA LEU A 76 5.08 -4.85 1.70
C LEU A 76 4.73 -6.32 1.92
N ALA A 77 4.07 -6.65 3.04
CA ALA A 77 3.65 -8.00 3.34
C ALA A 77 2.59 -8.53 2.36
N ILE A 78 1.64 -7.69 1.97
CA ILE A 78 0.62 -8.03 0.98
C ILE A 78 1.28 -8.28 -0.37
N ALA A 79 2.16 -7.37 -0.81
CA ALA A 79 2.87 -7.50 -2.07
C ALA A 79 3.74 -8.77 -2.13
N LEU A 80 4.49 -9.06 -1.07
CA LEU A 80 5.27 -10.29 -0.94
C LEU A 80 4.38 -11.54 -1.01
N ALA A 81 3.17 -11.49 -0.46
CA ALA A 81 2.30 -12.65 -0.36
C ALA A 81 1.50 -12.93 -1.64
N GLU A 82 1.24 -11.89 -2.43
CA GLU A 82 0.51 -11.95 -3.70
C GLU A 82 1.44 -11.95 -4.93
N ASP A 83 2.77 -11.93 -4.71
CA ASP A 83 3.79 -11.83 -5.78
C ASP A 83 3.58 -10.59 -6.68
N LEU A 84 3.37 -9.44 -6.03
CA LEU A 84 3.11 -8.15 -6.68
C LEU A 84 4.27 -7.19 -6.48
N CYS A 85 4.45 -6.28 -7.44
CA CYS A 85 5.28 -5.09 -7.26
C CYS A 85 4.52 -4.02 -6.45
N VAL A 86 5.25 -3.14 -5.76
CA VAL A 86 4.68 -1.99 -5.03
C VAL A 86 4.99 -0.70 -5.76
N VAL A 87 4.00 0.20 -5.86
CA VAL A 87 4.21 1.59 -6.27
C VAL A 87 4.22 2.48 -5.03
N SER A 88 5.32 3.18 -4.77
CA SER A 88 5.45 4.09 -3.63
C SER A 88 6.49 5.18 -3.91
N ASP A 89 6.25 6.39 -3.39
CA ASP A 89 7.23 7.49 -3.39
C ASP A 89 8.12 7.46 -2.13
N ASP A 90 7.87 6.55 -1.18
CA ASP A 90 8.71 6.39 0.00
C ASP A 90 9.99 5.61 -0.33
N GLN A 91 11.12 6.31 -0.31
CA GLN A 91 12.45 5.78 -0.58
C GLN A 91 12.85 4.58 0.31
N ASN A 92 12.24 4.44 1.49
CA ASN A 92 12.52 3.32 2.39
C ASN A 92 12.07 1.96 1.83
N PHE A 93 11.13 1.93 0.87
CA PHE A 93 10.70 0.69 0.22
C PHE A 93 11.85 0.01 -0.54
N SER A 94 12.82 0.79 -1.04
CA SER A 94 14.02 0.25 -1.71
C SER A 94 14.82 -0.73 -0.84
N ARG A 95 14.71 -0.64 0.49
CA ARG A 95 15.37 -1.57 1.44
C ARG A 95 14.86 -3.00 1.32
N TYR A 96 13.71 -3.19 0.69
CA TYR A 96 13.02 -4.48 0.56
C TYR A 96 13.06 -5.04 -0.86
N ASN A 97 13.84 -4.44 -1.77
CA ASN A 97 13.91 -4.88 -3.17
C ASN A 97 14.38 -6.34 -3.36
N ASP A 98 15.05 -6.92 -2.37
CA ASP A 98 15.39 -8.36 -2.35
C ASP A 98 14.15 -9.27 -2.10
N LEU A 99 13.03 -8.69 -1.66
CA LEU A 99 11.78 -9.40 -1.32
C LEU A 99 10.62 -8.97 -2.21
N VAL A 100 10.52 -7.67 -2.52
CA VAL A 100 9.39 -7.05 -3.22
C VAL A 100 9.95 -5.99 -4.16
N GLU A 101 9.64 -6.09 -5.44
CA GLU A 101 10.02 -5.07 -6.41
C GLU A 101 9.25 -3.77 -6.16
N THR A 102 9.98 -2.64 -6.10
CA THR A 102 9.39 -1.31 -5.96
C THR A 102 9.51 -0.53 -7.27
N ILE A 103 8.38 -0.01 -7.73
CA ILE A 103 8.23 0.86 -8.90
C ILE A 103 8.02 2.29 -8.40
N TRP A 104 8.68 3.25 -9.03
CA TRP A 104 8.69 4.68 -8.67
C TRP A 104 7.92 5.52 -9.71
#